data_AF-A0A6A7ZJ32-F1
#
_entry.id   AF-A0A6A7ZJ32-F1
#
_cell.length_a   1.000
_cell.length_b   1.000
_cell.length_c   1.000
_cell.angle_alpha   90.00
_cell.angle_beta   90.00
_cell.angle_gamma   90.00
#
_symmetry.space_group_name_H-M   'P 1'
#
loop_
_entity.id
_entity.type
_entity.pdbx_description
1 polymer ?
#
loop_
_entity_poly.entity_id
_entity_poly.type
_entity_poly.pdbx_seq_one_letter_code
_entity_poly.pdbx_strand_id
1 'polypeptide(L)'
;MKSAHTCSLLLQRNPDHNRAIPCSARNLPLFETHDYARRSVYAHDNPTPVLVNNPQYYTLLSTLARHIWDSCGEQTLILAQVRMPSIDLALPKNLLDPRVTLGAHLSNEALFWARQLPTPVVWISAEQIRRDLWDGGDNRLHIAAWNCAPTPAISEWFLPELDCLTAQVHPSPVHEPFTTSQPKCTHVQG
;
A
#
# COMPACT_ATOMS: atom_id res chain seq x y z
N MET A 1 8.96 -20.58 -13.68
CA MET A 1 8.64 -19.24 -13.11
C MET A 1 8.97 -19.27 -11.63
N LYS A 2 9.69 -18.30 -11.08
CA LYS A 2 9.78 -18.15 -9.61
C LYS A 2 8.37 -17.83 -9.10
N SER A 3 7.84 -18.68 -8.22
CA SER A 3 6.52 -18.46 -7.63
C SER A 3 6.61 -17.34 -6.60
N ALA A 4 5.64 -16.43 -6.60
CA ALA A 4 5.50 -15.42 -5.57
C ALA A 4 4.63 -15.96 -4.43
N HIS A 5 4.96 -15.62 -3.19
CA HIS A 5 4.01 -15.71 -2.08
C HIS A 5 3.22 -14.40 -2.06
N THR A 6 1.89 -14.47 -2.21
CA THR A 6 1.05 -13.28 -2.29
C THR A 6 0.02 -13.23 -1.15
N CYS A 7 -0.30 -12.01 -0.72
CA CYS A 7 -1.35 -11.73 0.23
C CYS A 7 -2.11 -10.48 -0.21
N SER A 8 -3.41 -10.47 0.03
CA SER A 8 -4.23 -9.27 -0.05
C SER A 8 -4.92 -9.08 1.28
N LEU A 9 -4.83 -7.87 1.82
CA LEU A 9 -5.40 -7.50 3.10
C LEU A 9 -6.41 -6.39 2.89
N LEU A 10 -7.59 -6.53 3.48
CA LEU A 10 -8.56 -5.45 3.61
C LEU A 10 -8.37 -4.80 4.97
N LEU A 11 -8.12 -3.50 4.99
CA LEU A 11 -8.00 -2.72 6.21
C LEU A 11 -9.35 -2.07 6.53
N GLN A 12 -9.85 -2.29 7.75
CA GLN A 12 -11.24 -1.97 8.09
C GLN A 12 -11.38 -0.80 9.05
N ARG A 13 -10.31 -0.42 9.74
CA ARG A 13 -10.38 0.57 10.83
C ARG A 13 -9.21 1.55 10.81
N ASN A 14 -9.49 2.79 11.20
CA ASN A 14 -8.45 3.79 11.49
C ASN A 14 -7.65 3.39 12.76
N PRO A 15 -6.32 3.58 12.78
CA PRO A 15 -5.48 3.14 13.90
C PRO A 15 -5.78 3.88 15.22
N ASP A 16 -6.33 5.10 15.14
CA ASP A 16 -6.70 5.96 16.26
C ASP A 16 -8.22 5.94 16.55
N HIS A 17 -8.95 4.89 16.16
CA HIS A 17 -10.42 4.81 16.28
C HIS A 17 -11.03 5.13 17.67
N ASN A 18 -10.25 5.01 18.75
CA ASN A 18 -10.68 5.32 20.12
C ASN A 18 -10.26 6.74 20.58
N ARG A 19 -9.74 7.58 19.67
CA ARG A 19 -9.22 8.91 19.99
C ARG A 19 -9.95 9.97 19.19
N ALA A 20 -10.41 11.01 19.88
CA ALA A 20 -10.88 12.23 19.22
C ALA A 20 -9.65 12.97 18.67
N ILE A 21 -9.60 13.16 17.35
CA ILE A 21 -8.54 13.92 16.67
C ILE A 21 -9.19 15.16 16.04
N PRO A 22 -8.61 16.36 16.19
CA PRO A 22 -9.11 17.57 15.54
C PRO A 22 -9.09 17.46 14.01
N CYS A 23 -10.16 17.96 13.38
CA CYS A 23 -10.30 18.08 11.94
C CYS A 23 -9.19 19.00 11.38
N SER A 24 -8.23 18.44 10.66
CA SER A 24 -7.36 19.25 9.80
C SER A 24 -7.90 19.16 8.38
N ALA A 25 -8.03 20.30 7.71
CA ALA A 25 -8.72 20.45 6.41
C ALA A 25 -8.17 19.59 5.24
N ARG A 26 -7.16 18.74 5.46
CA ARG A 26 -6.56 17.84 4.47
C ARG A 26 -6.57 16.36 4.88
N ASN A 27 -7.04 16.01 6.08
CA ASN A 27 -7.00 14.65 6.61
C ASN A 27 -8.06 14.51 7.71
N LEU A 28 -9.24 13.95 7.42
CA LEU A 28 -10.43 14.13 8.28
C LEU A 28 -10.59 13.08 9.40
N PRO A 29 -10.74 13.57 10.64
CA PRO A 29 -11.82 13.19 11.56
C PRO A 29 -12.71 14.40 11.92
N LEU A 30 -14.03 14.21 12.03
CA LEU A 30 -15.04 15.28 12.12
C LEU A 30 -15.59 15.41 13.56
N PHE A 31 -15.67 16.63 14.10
CA PHE A 31 -16.18 16.85 15.46
C PHE A 31 -17.06 18.10 15.62
N GLU A 32 -16.87 19.16 14.83
CA GLU A 32 -17.62 20.41 14.97
C GLU A 32 -18.68 20.60 13.87
N THR A 33 -19.73 21.38 14.14
CA THR A 33 -20.85 21.62 13.20
C THR A 33 -20.38 22.12 11.82
N HIS A 34 -19.30 22.89 11.78
CA HIS A 34 -18.72 23.41 10.54
C HIS A 34 -17.95 22.35 9.72
N ASP A 35 -17.48 21.27 10.37
CA ASP A 35 -16.85 20.12 9.70
C ASP A 35 -17.87 19.31 8.89
N TYR A 36 -19.09 19.16 9.43
CA TYR A 36 -20.19 18.47 8.76
C TYR A 36 -20.70 19.20 7.52
N ALA A 37 -20.67 20.55 7.51
CA ALA A 37 -21.02 21.35 6.34
C ALA A 37 -20.01 21.20 5.17
N ARG A 38 -18.74 20.88 5.49
CA ARG A 38 -17.73 20.55 4.47
C ARG A 38 -17.91 19.12 3.96
N ARG A 39 -18.23 18.16 4.84
CA ARG A 39 -18.56 16.77 4.44
C ARG A 39 -19.69 16.73 3.40
N SER A 40 -20.72 17.57 3.51
CA SER A 40 -21.81 17.61 2.51
C SER A 40 -21.37 18.08 1.12
N VAL A 41 -20.28 18.83 1.00
CA VAL A 41 -19.70 19.25 -0.31
C VAL A 41 -18.86 18.12 -0.93
N TYR A 42 -18.36 17.19 -0.10
CA TYR A 42 -17.44 16.10 -0.50
C TYR A 42 -18.06 14.70 -0.37
N ALA A 43 -19.39 14.60 -0.22
CA ALA A 43 -20.10 13.33 -0.18
C ALA A 43 -20.03 12.66 -1.56
N HIS A 44 -19.01 11.83 -1.75
CA HIS A 44 -18.86 11.00 -2.94
C HIS A 44 -19.67 9.69 -2.77
N ASP A 45 -20.13 9.10 -3.88
CA ASP A 45 -20.85 7.82 -3.92
C ASP A 45 -19.94 6.60 -3.63
N ASN A 46 -18.94 6.75 -2.75
CA ASN A 46 -18.08 5.67 -2.28
C ASN A 46 -18.23 5.51 -0.76
N PRO A 47 -18.90 4.44 -0.28
CA PRO A 47 -19.17 4.22 1.14
C PRO A 47 -17.93 3.83 1.97
N THR A 48 -16.79 3.56 1.34
CA THR A 48 -15.56 3.15 2.01
C THR A 48 -15.05 4.25 2.95
N PRO A 49 -14.64 3.99 4.20
CA PRO A 49 -14.11 5.04 5.07
C PRO A 49 -12.73 5.54 4.61
N VAL A 50 -12.45 6.82 4.85
CA VAL A 50 -11.06 7.32 4.86
C VAL A 50 -10.35 6.67 6.05
N LEU A 51 -9.27 5.94 5.78
CA LEU A 51 -8.70 5.05 6.78
C LEU A 51 -7.54 5.68 7.55
N VAL A 52 -6.63 6.34 6.86
CA VAL A 52 -5.39 6.89 7.43
C VAL A 52 -5.09 8.25 6.81
N ASN A 53 -4.53 9.17 7.57
CA ASN A 53 -3.98 10.41 7.02
C ASN A 53 -2.61 10.18 6.34
N ASN A 54 -2.09 11.19 5.63
CA ASN A 54 -0.77 11.07 4.98
C ASN A 54 0.37 10.67 5.95
N PRO A 55 0.55 11.30 7.13
CA PRO A 55 1.55 10.83 8.10
C PRO A 55 1.39 9.36 8.54
N GLN A 56 0.18 8.94 8.87
CA GLN A 56 -0.15 7.58 9.30
C GLN A 56 0.12 6.58 8.16
N TYR A 57 -0.19 6.94 6.91
CA TYR A 57 0.08 6.13 5.74
C TYR A 57 1.58 5.84 5.57
N TYR A 58 2.44 6.85 5.63
CA TYR A 58 3.89 6.64 5.51
C TYR A 58 4.49 5.96 6.74
N THR A 59 3.91 6.19 7.93
CA THR A 59 4.30 5.46 9.15
C THR A 59 3.99 3.97 9.01
N LEU A 60 2.80 3.63 8.49
CA LEU A 60 2.40 2.26 8.18
C LEU A 60 3.40 1.60 7.22
N LEU A 61 3.72 2.25 6.09
CA LEU A 61 4.70 1.72 5.13
C LEU A 61 6.10 1.56 5.76
N SER A 62 6.50 2.48 6.62
CA SER A 62 7.79 2.43 7.32
C SER A 62 7.87 1.26 8.31
N THR A 63 6.77 0.99 9.02
CA THR A 63 6.65 -0.16 9.93
C THR A 63 6.68 -1.47 9.14
N LEU A 64 5.93 -1.55 8.03
CA LEU A 64 5.95 -2.71 7.15
C LEU A 64 7.36 -2.96 6.60
N ALA A 65 8.08 -1.92 6.17
CA ALA A 65 9.44 -2.07 5.66
C ALA A 65 10.39 -2.69 6.69
N ARG A 66 10.35 -2.21 7.94
CA ARG A 66 11.13 -2.79 9.03
C ARG A 66 10.76 -4.24 9.29
N HIS A 67 9.46 -4.53 9.38
CA HIS A 67 8.99 -5.88 9.62
C HIS A 67 9.36 -6.85 8.48
N ILE A 68 9.41 -6.37 7.23
CA ILE A 68 9.90 -7.13 6.08
C ILE A 68 11.38 -7.47 6.26
N TRP A 69 12.22 -6.54 6.69
CA TRP A 69 13.63 -6.84 6.93
C TRP A 69 13.81 -7.82 8.09
N ASP A 70 13.05 -7.67 9.16
CA ASP A 70 13.07 -8.59 10.31
C ASP A 70 12.66 -10.02 9.90
N SER A 71 11.70 -10.17 8.99
CA SER A 71 11.14 -11.47 8.57
C SER A 71 11.85 -12.10 7.37
N CYS A 72 12.19 -11.31 6.36
CA CYS A 72 12.75 -11.76 5.08
C CYS A 72 14.29 -11.59 5.00
N GLY A 73 14.87 -10.84 5.93
CA GLY A 73 16.29 -10.52 6.02
C GLY A 73 16.61 -9.08 5.61
N GLU A 74 17.63 -8.51 6.24
CA GLU A 74 18.06 -7.11 6.05
C GLU A 74 18.34 -6.76 4.57
N GLN A 75 18.88 -7.67 3.78
CA GLN A 75 19.17 -7.41 2.37
C GLN A 75 17.92 -7.25 1.48
N THR A 76 16.70 -7.48 2.00
CA THR A 76 15.47 -7.48 1.21
C THR A 76 15.24 -6.15 0.50
N LEU A 77 15.01 -6.21 -0.82
CA LEU A 77 14.60 -5.07 -1.62
C LEU A 77 13.08 -4.88 -1.50
N ILE A 78 12.64 -3.64 -1.27
CA ILE A 78 11.25 -3.30 -1.06
C ILE A 78 10.80 -2.31 -2.12
N LEU A 79 9.77 -2.67 -2.89
CA LEU A 79 9.16 -1.81 -3.89
C LEU A 79 7.73 -1.47 -3.44
N ALA A 80 7.56 -0.28 -2.87
CA ALA A 80 6.26 0.18 -2.37
C ALA A 80 5.60 1.08 -3.40
N GLN A 81 4.55 0.54 -4.03
CA GLN A 81 3.70 1.24 -4.98
C GLN A 81 2.70 2.12 -4.22
N VAL A 82 2.80 3.43 -4.45
CA VAL A 82 2.06 4.47 -3.74
C VAL A 82 1.42 5.44 -4.74
N ARG A 83 0.25 5.97 -4.38
CA ARG A 83 -0.44 7.04 -5.13
C ARG A 83 0.04 8.38 -4.58
N MET A 84 1.15 8.98 -5.05
CA MET A 84 1.62 10.30 -4.53
C MET A 84 0.57 11.42 -4.82
N PRO A 85 0.48 12.53 -4.04
CA PRO A 85 1.59 13.28 -3.41
C PRO A 85 1.37 13.80 -1.96
N SER A 86 2.46 14.06 -1.24
CA SER A 86 2.52 15.11 -0.21
C SER A 86 3.90 15.76 -0.28
N ILE A 87 3.96 17.00 -0.78
CA ILE A 87 5.19 17.75 -1.05
C ILE A 87 5.89 18.20 0.25
N ASP A 88 5.12 18.36 1.34
CA ASP A 88 5.60 18.94 2.60
C ASP A 88 5.77 17.93 3.74
N LEU A 89 5.84 16.62 3.44
CA LEU A 89 5.88 15.59 4.46
C LEU A 89 7.23 14.87 4.50
N ALA A 90 7.91 14.96 5.64
CA ALA A 90 9.15 14.24 5.88
C ALA A 90 8.89 12.73 5.89
N LEU A 91 9.48 12.01 4.94
CA LEU A 91 9.38 10.55 4.91
C LEU A 91 10.10 9.93 6.12
N PRO A 92 9.51 8.91 6.77
CA PRO A 92 10.20 8.14 7.80
C PRO A 92 11.50 7.51 7.30
N LYS A 93 12.50 7.38 8.18
CA LYS A 93 13.85 6.90 7.84
C LYS A 93 13.89 5.59 7.02
N ASN A 94 13.03 4.62 7.34
CA ASN A 94 13.05 3.33 6.65
C ASN A 94 12.63 3.47 5.19
N LEU A 95 11.82 4.48 4.85
CA LEU A 95 11.39 4.75 3.48
C LEU A 95 12.42 5.57 2.67
N LEU A 96 13.45 6.09 3.34
CA LEU A 96 14.60 6.75 2.74
C LEU A 96 15.79 5.80 2.56
N ASP A 97 15.64 4.54 2.96
CA ASP A 97 16.68 3.54 2.84
C ASP A 97 16.92 3.19 1.36
N PRO A 98 18.19 3.05 0.90
CA PRO A 98 18.49 2.70 -0.48
C PRO A 98 17.89 1.38 -0.98
N ARG A 99 17.47 0.49 -0.08
CA ARG A 99 16.79 -0.77 -0.40
C ARG A 99 15.30 -0.58 -0.70
N VAL A 100 14.75 0.62 -0.50
CA VAL A 100 13.34 0.95 -0.71
C VAL A 100 13.15 1.84 -1.93
N THR A 101 12.34 1.36 -2.88
CA THR A 101 11.85 2.15 -4.00
C THR A 101 10.39 2.51 -3.77
N LEU A 102 10.08 3.80 -3.77
CA LEU A 102 8.71 4.34 -3.74
C LEU A 102 8.34 4.88 -5.12
N GLY A 103 7.15 4.56 -5.61
CA GLY A 103 6.72 5.04 -6.92
C GLY A 103 5.38 4.48 -7.39
N ALA A 104 5.08 4.70 -8.66
CA ALA A 104 3.93 4.11 -9.33
C ALA A 104 4.36 2.95 -10.24
N HIS A 105 3.46 2.01 -10.51
CA HIS A 105 3.66 0.91 -11.47
C HIS A 105 4.89 0.01 -11.20
N LEU A 106 5.21 -0.24 -9.92
CA LEU A 106 6.42 -0.96 -9.51
C LEU A 106 6.31 -2.49 -9.56
N SER A 107 5.13 -3.05 -9.86
CA SER A 107 4.92 -4.50 -9.88
C SER A 107 5.85 -5.24 -10.86
N ASN A 108 5.99 -4.70 -12.08
CA ASN A 108 6.85 -5.26 -13.12
C ASN A 108 8.33 -5.14 -12.75
N GLU A 109 8.71 -4.03 -12.12
CA GLU A 109 10.08 -3.81 -11.67
C GLU A 109 10.46 -4.75 -10.53
N ALA A 110 9.54 -5.00 -9.59
CA ALA A 110 9.76 -5.98 -8.52
C ALA A 110 9.98 -7.39 -9.09
N LEU A 111 9.15 -7.79 -10.07
CA LEU A 111 9.30 -9.07 -10.74
C LEU A 111 10.62 -9.15 -11.54
N PHE A 112 11.03 -8.05 -12.17
CA PHE A 112 12.32 -7.97 -12.84
C PHE A 112 13.47 -8.22 -11.85
N TRP A 113 13.54 -7.48 -10.75
CA TRP A 113 14.59 -7.65 -9.73
C TRP A 113 14.58 -9.03 -9.09
N ALA A 114 13.41 -9.60 -8.81
CA ALA A 114 13.27 -10.95 -8.28
C ALA A 114 13.86 -12.03 -9.21
N ARG A 115 13.88 -11.78 -10.52
CA ARG A 115 14.49 -12.67 -11.53
C ARG A 115 15.99 -12.47 -11.65
N GLN A 116 16.47 -11.23 -11.52
CA GLN A 116 17.90 -10.91 -11.68
C GLN A 116 18.72 -11.23 -10.44
N LEU A 117 18.14 -11.10 -9.25
CA LEU A 117 18.86 -11.22 -7.98
C LEU A 117 18.44 -12.47 -7.21
N PRO A 118 19.37 -13.09 -6.46
CA PRO A 118 19.04 -14.12 -5.49
C PRO A 118 18.41 -13.53 -4.22
N THR A 119 18.57 -12.23 -3.98
CA THR A 119 18.04 -11.49 -2.83
C THR A 119 16.52 -11.55 -2.75
N PRO A 120 15.93 -11.61 -1.53
CA PRO A 120 14.51 -11.39 -1.32
C PRO A 120 14.05 -10.06 -1.93
N VAL A 121 12.89 -10.11 -2.59
CA VAL A 121 12.23 -8.91 -3.14
C VAL A 121 10.78 -8.92 -2.68
N VAL A 122 10.32 -7.80 -2.13
CA VAL A 122 8.94 -7.62 -1.69
C VAL A 122 8.33 -6.42 -2.40
N TRP A 123 7.18 -6.64 -3.02
CA TRP A 123 6.33 -5.60 -3.60
C TRP A 123 5.14 -5.35 -2.68
N ILE A 124 4.82 -4.08 -2.47
CA ILE A 124 3.68 -3.63 -1.68
C ILE A 124 2.83 -2.70 -2.57
N SER A 125 1.57 -3.06 -2.85
CA SER A 125 0.59 -2.14 -3.42
C SER A 125 -0.24 -1.51 -2.32
N ALA A 126 0.07 -0.26 -2.01
CA ALA A 126 -0.61 0.53 -0.99
C ALA A 126 -1.37 1.73 -1.61
N GLU A 127 -1.53 1.76 -2.93
CA GLU A 127 -2.20 2.85 -3.65
C GLU A 127 -3.72 2.87 -3.48
N GLN A 128 -4.32 1.76 -3.02
CA GLN A 128 -5.76 1.65 -2.77
C GLN A 128 -6.16 1.97 -1.33
N ILE A 129 -5.19 2.31 -0.46
CA ILE A 129 -5.49 2.80 0.88
C ILE A 129 -6.05 4.22 0.78
N ARG A 130 -7.28 4.42 1.26
CA ARG A 130 -7.99 5.69 1.18
C ARG A 130 -7.45 6.66 2.23
N ARG A 131 -6.83 7.76 1.78
CA ARG A 131 -6.25 8.81 2.66
C ARG A 131 -7.04 10.10 2.67
N ASP A 132 -7.87 10.30 1.65
CA ASP A 132 -8.77 11.44 1.51
C ASP A 132 -10.14 10.95 0.98
N LEU A 133 -11.19 11.76 1.15
CA LEU A 133 -12.48 11.57 0.52
C LEU A 133 -12.39 11.54 -1.01
N TRP A 134 -11.38 12.19 -1.60
CA TRP A 134 -11.11 12.19 -3.05
C TRP A 134 -10.45 10.89 -3.55
N ASP A 135 -9.87 10.10 -2.65
CA ASP A 135 -9.27 8.82 -3.02
C ASP A 135 -10.36 7.79 -3.30
N GLY A 136 -10.42 7.27 -4.53
CA GLY A 136 -11.29 6.16 -4.91
C GLY A 136 -10.84 4.79 -4.40
N GLY A 137 -9.94 4.74 -3.42
CA GLY A 137 -9.40 3.49 -2.87
C GLY A 137 -10.43 2.71 -2.05
N ASP A 138 -10.25 1.39 -1.97
CA ASP A 138 -11.10 0.45 -1.24
C ASP A 138 -10.44 -0.12 0.03
N ASN A 139 -9.35 0.51 0.49
CA ASN A 139 -8.56 0.13 1.66
C ASN A 139 -7.87 -1.24 1.55
N ARG A 140 -7.58 -1.70 0.32
CA ARG A 140 -6.77 -2.89 0.10
C ARG A 140 -5.27 -2.60 0.12
N LEU A 141 -4.54 -3.54 0.71
CA LEU A 141 -3.09 -3.63 0.68
C LEU A 141 -2.71 -4.99 0.06
N HIS A 142 -1.96 -4.96 -1.03
CA HIS A 142 -1.45 -6.18 -1.66
C HIS A 142 0.04 -6.33 -1.41
N ILE A 143 0.48 -7.55 -1.14
CA ILE A 143 1.89 -7.85 -0.91
C ILE A 143 2.26 -9.08 -1.75
N ALA A 144 3.39 -9.01 -2.45
CA ALA A 144 4.00 -10.15 -3.11
C ALA A 144 5.47 -10.25 -2.72
N ALA A 145 5.92 -11.45 -2.38
CA ALA A 145 7.30 -11.72 -2.00
C ALA A 145 7.91 -12.82 -2.88
N TRP A 146 9.15 -12.60 -3.32
CA TRP A 146 9.96 -13.55 -4.07
C TRP A 146 11.27 -13.83 -3.33
N ASN A 147 11.86 -14.99 -3.57
CA ASN A 147 13.14 -15.43 -2.99
C ASN A 147 13.19 -15.40 -1.45
N CYS A 148 12.04 -15.37 -0.78
CA CYS A 148 11.96 -15.46 0.67
C CYS A 148 11.98 -16.93 1.11
N ALA A 149 12.45 -17.21 2.32
CA ALA A 149 12.44 -18.56 2.87
C ALA A 149 11.00 -19.08 2.98
N PRO A 150 10.75 -20.38 2.71
CA PRO A 150 9.41 -20.96 2.84
C PRO A 150 9.03 -21.10 4.33
N THR A 151 7.75 -20.81 4.62
CA THR A 151 7.04 -20.82 5.92
C THR A 151 7.45 -19.76 6.96
N PRO A 152 6.48 -19.13 7.68
CA PRO A 152 5.01 -19.25 7.57
C PRO A 152 4.38 -18.57 6.33
N ALA A 153 3.06 -18.66 6.20
CA ALA A 153 2.31 -17.97 5.14
C ALA A 153 2.53 -16.46 5.23
N ILE A 154 2.73 -15.79 4.09
CA ILE A 154 3.05 -14.35 4.04
C ILE A 154 2.02 -13.46 4.77
N SER A 155 0.75 -13.88 4.86
CA SER A 155 -0.26 -13.18 5.65
C SER A 155 0.05 -13.15 7.14
N GLU A 156 0.63 -14.22 7.68
CA GLU A 156 0.93 -14.36 9.11
C GLU A 156 2.06 -13.42 9.55
N TRP A 157 2.94 -13.02 8.63
CA TRP A 157 3.98 -12.02 8.91
C TRP A 157 3.33 -10.67 9.25
N PHE A 158 2.39 -10.23 8.43
CA PHE A 158 1.90 -8.84 8.50
C PHE A 158 0.69 -8.63 9.40
N LEU A 159 -0.15 -9.65 9.64
CA LEU A 159 -1.38 -9.46 10.40
C LEU A 159 -1.17 -8.86 11.81
N PRO A 160 -0.19 -9.29 12.62
CA PRO A 160 0.02 -8.71 13.95
C PRO A 160 0.35 -7.21 13.92
N GLU A 161 1.20 -6.78 12.99
CA GLU A 161 1.57 -5.35 12.83
C GLU A 161 0.39 -4.48 12.35
N LEU A 162 -0.63 -5.10 11.75
CA LEU A 162 -1.78 -4.43 11.17
C LEU A 162 -3.07 -4.62 11.98
N ASP A 163 -2.99 -5.19 13.18
CA ASP A 163 -4.15 -5.47 14.04
C ASP A 163 -4.89 -4.19 14.43
N CYS A 164 -4.16 -3.09 14.65
CA CYS A 164 -4.75 -1.78 14.93
C CYS A 164 -5.64 -1.24 13.79
N LEU A 165 -5.43 -1.73 12.57
CA LEU A 165 -6.21 -1.42 11.37
C LEU A 165 -7.32 -2.47 11.10
N THR A 166 -7.43 -3.48 11.97
CA THR A 166 -8.33 -4.64 11.81
C THR A 166 -8.13 -5.28 10.42
N ALA A 167 -6.87 -5.58 10.08
CA ALA A 167 -6.54 -6.17 8.80
C ALA A 167 -7.09 -7.60 8.69
N GLN A 168 -7.74 -7.90 7.57
CA GLN A 168 -8.27 -9.22 7.27
C GLN A 168 -7.74 -9.72 5.94
N VAL A 169 -7.40 -11.01 5.86
CA VAL A 169 -7.05 -11.63 4.59
C VAL A 169 -8.26 -11.59 3.69
N HIS A 170 -8.13 -10.87 2.58
CA HIS A 170 -9.11 -10.85 1.53
C HIS A 170 -8.62 -11.80 0.43
N PRO A 171 -9.44 -12.73 -0.06
CA PRO A 171 -9.08 -13.49 -1.24
C PRO A 171 -8.90 -12.49 -2.38
N SER A 172 -7.66 -12.26 -2.77
CA SER A 172 -7.40 -11.54 -4.02
C SER A 172 -7.97 -12.43 -5.13
N PRO A 173 -8.69 -11.90 -6.13
CA PRO A 173 -8.72 -12.61 -7.39
C PRO A 173 -7.25 -12.86 -7.75
N VAL A 174 -6.92 -14.10 -8.13
CA VAL A 174 -5.61 -14.45 -8.68
C VAL A 174 -5.26 -13.32 -9.62
N HIS A 175 -4.17 -12.59 -9.33
CA HIS A 175 -3.71 -11.56 -10.25
C HIS A 175 -3.59 -12.27 -11.60
N GLU A 176 -4.47 -11.94 -12.55
CA GLU A 176 -4.27 -12.39 -13.91
C GLU A 176 -2.83 -11.97 -14.24
N PRO A 177 -1.98 -12.88 -14.75
CA PRO A 177 -0.72 -12.45 -15.31
C PRO A 177 -1.10 -11.45 -16.39
N PHE A 178 -0.84 -10.17 -16.12
CA PHE A 178 -1.12 -9.11 -17.08
C PHE A 178 -0.36 -9.48 -18.34
N THR A 179 -1.10 -9.89 -19.36
CA THR A 179 -0.56 -10.11 -20.69
C THR A 179 -0.03 -8.76 -21.13
N THR A 180 1.27 -8.73 -21.45
CA THR A 180 1.87 -7.63 -22.19
C THR A 180 1.22 -7.58 -23.57
N SER A 181 0.04 -6.98 -23.63
CA SER A 181 -0.51 -6.47 -24.87
C SER A 181 0.32 -5.23 -25.16
N GLN A 182 1.45 -5.42 -25.86
CA GLN A 182 2.13 -4.30 -26.48
C GLN A 182 1.07 -3.54 -27.30
N PRO A 183 1.00 -2.20 -27.20
CA PRO A 183 0.19 -1.46 -28.14
C PRO A 183 0.70 -1.81 -29.54
N LYS A 184 -0.17 -2.37 -30.37
CA LYS A 184 0.13 -2.53 -31.80
C LYS A 184 0.42 -1.13 -32.32
N CYS A 185 1.68 -0.84 -32.65
CA CYS A 185 2.02 0.27 -33.54
C CYS A 185 1.30 0.02 -34.86
N THR A 186 0.15 0.63 -35.04
CA THR A 186 -0.42 0.84 -36.36
C THR A 186 0.46 1.88 -37.03
N HIS A 187 1.44 1.41 -37.82
CA HIS A 187 2.04 2.26 -38.84
C HIS A 187 0.92 2.72 -39.77
N VAL A 188 0.55 3.99 -39.66
CA VAL A 188 -0.21 4.67 -40.72
C VAL A 188 0.77 4.84 -41.87
N GLN A 189 0.72 3.93 -42.85
CA GLN A 189 1.34 4.17 -44.16
C GLN A 189 0.49 5.23 -44.86
N GLY A 190 1.07 6.42 -45.00
CA GLY A 190 0.69 7.39 -46.03
C GLY A 190 1.52 7.16 -47.28
#